data_AF-A0A0D7DY41-F1
#
_entry.id   AF-A0A0D7DY41-F1
#
_cell.length_a   1.000
_cell.length_b   1.000
_cell.length_c   1.000
_cell.angle_alpha   90.00
_cell.angle_beta   90.00
_cell.angle_gamma   90.00
#
_symmetry.space_group_name_H-M   'P 1'
#
loop_
_entity.id
_entity.type
_entity.pdbx_description
1 polymer ?
#
loop_
_entity_poly.entity_id
_entity_poly.type
_entity_poly.pdbx_seq_one_letter_code
_entity_poly.pdbx_strand_id
1 'polypeptide(L)'
;MSLRHWPIALLIGATAISPLASAAPNADSQCHDQRQALREQLQQARLQGDKLRQTQLDSELQGLTEQCQGVIALHPHQVEYDHTNRQVERRETLLREALGTGDAQLIELRRNQLAKSREKLESLRRQ
;
A
#
# COMPACT_ATOMS: atom_id res chain seq x y z
N MET A 1 -65.81 4.08 51.93
CA MET A 1 -65.25 2.96 51.14
C MET A 1 -63.74 3.08 51.18
N SER A 2 -63.07 2.09 51.78
CA SER A 2 -61.62 2.04 51.95
C SER A 2 -61.04 1.05 50.94
N LEU A 3 -60.15 1.52 50.06
CA LEU A 3 -59.17 0.76 49.29
C LEU A 3 -57.93 1.68 49.24
N ARG A 4 -56.83 1.43 49.96
CA ARG A 4 -55.73 0.48 49.63
C ARG A 4 -55.40 0.61 48.11
N HIS A 5 -54.21 0.92 47.59
CA HIS A 5 -52.90 0.28 47.74
C HIS A 5 -51.80 1.19 47.11
N TRP A 6 -50.64 1.22 47.78
CA TRP A 6 -49.24 1.42 47.35
C TRP A 6 -48.85 2.00 45.95
N PRO A 7 -47.90 2.96 45.90
CA PRO A 7 -47.28 3.47 44.66
C PRO A 7 -46.41 2.43 43.93
N ILE A 8 -46.74 2.14 42.68
CA ILE A 8 -45.88 1.39 41.76
C ILE A 8 -45.14 2.40 40.87
N ALA A 9 -43.83 2.43 41.06
CA ALA A 9 -42.87 3.04 40.16
C ALA A 9 -42.96 2.41 38.77
N LEU A 10 -42.99 3.22 37.70
CA LEU A 10 -42.53 2.73 36.39
C LEU A 10 -42.04 3.87 35.50
N LEU A 11 -40.70 3.95 35.44
CA LEU A 11 -39.87 4.14 34.24
C LEU A 11 -40.11 5.34 33.31
N ILE A 12 -39.17 6.26 33.46
CA ILE A 12 -38.57 7.18 32.49
C ILE A 12 -38.54 6.57 31.08
N GLY A 13 -39.35 7.12 30.17
CA GLY A 13 -39.30 6.86 28.73
C GLY A 13 -38.82 8.10 27.99
N ALA A 14 -37.55 8.47 28.19
CA ALA A 14 -36.88 9.50 27.40
C ALA A 14 -35.83 8.81 26.53
N THR A 15 -36.22 8.43 25.32
CA THR A 15 -35.27 8.23 24.22
C THR A 15 -35.81 8.93 22.99
N ALA A 16 -35.20 10.08 22.71
CA ALA A 16 -35.32 10.76 21.44
C ALA A 16 -34.93 9.79 20.32
N ILE A 17 -35.87 9.44 19.46
CA ILE A 17 -35.58 8.78 18.19
C ILE A 17 -34.92 9.85 17.32
N SER A 18 -33.62 9.99 17.45
CA SER A 18 -32.80 10.74 16.50
C SER A 18 -32.82 9.95 15.19
N PRO A 19 -33.18 10.54 14.05
CA PRO A 19 -32.99 9.88 12.78
C PRO A 19 -31.48 9.77 12.55
N LEU A 20 -30.95 8.55 12.64
CA LEU A 20 -29.61 8.25 12.14
C LEU A 20 -29.66 8.44 10.63
N ALA A 21 -29.32 9.65 10.21
CA ALA A 21 -28.89 9.94 8.86
C ALA A 21 -27.64 9.09 8.59
N SER A 22 -27.84 7.95 7.92
CA SER A 22 -26.75 7.15 7.36
C SER A 22 -26.16 7.90 6.17
N ALA A 23 -25.31 8.88 6.47
CA ALA A 23 -24.37 9.44 5.52
C ALA A 23 -23.16 8.50 5.44
N ALA A 24 -23.07 7.71 4.37
CA ALA A 24 -21.79 7.17 3.93
C ALA A 24 -20.99 8.33 3.33
N PRO A 25 -19.92 8.82 4.01
CA PRO A 25 -18.56 8.67 3.47
C PRO A 25 -17.48 8.74 4.55
N ASN A 26 -17.00 7.61 5.11
CA ASN A 26 -15.90 7.64 6.10
C ASN A 26 -14.75 6.64 5.84
N ALA A 27 -14.87 5.77 4.84
CA ALA A 27 -13.86 4.73 4.57
C ALA A 27 -12.50 5.33 4.21
N ASP A 28 -12.46 6.38 3.38
CA ASP A 28 -11.21 7.04 2.96
C ASP A 28 -10.46 7.71 4.12
N SER A 29 -11.21 8.31 5.07
CA SER A 29 -10.60 8.98 6.23
C SER A 29 -9.94 8.00 7.20
N GLN A 30 -10.61 6.89 7.53
CA GLN A 30 -10.06 5.85 8.40
C GLN A 30 -8.83 5.17 7.78
N CYS A 31 -8.87 4.98 6.47
CA CYS A 31 -7.76 4.43 5.70
C CYS A 31 -6.54 5.36 5.68
N HIS A 32 -6.75 6.67 5.57
CA HIS A 32 -5.66 7.62 5.63
C HIS A 32 -4.98 7.60 7.01
N ASP A 33 -5.76 7.62 8.09
CA ASP A 33 -5.25 7.66 9.46
C ASP A 33 -4.52 6.37 9.84
N GLN A 34 -5.04 5.19 9.46
CA GLN A 34 -4.37 3.92 9.68
C GLN A 34 -3.03 3.83 8.93
N ARG A 35 -2.95 4.28 7.67
CA ARG A 35 -1.68 4.31 6.93
C ARG A 35 -0.65 5.24 7.57
N GLN A 36 -1.07 6.39 8.10
CA GLN A 36 -0.16 7.31 8.78
C GLN A 36 0.40 6.66 10.04
N ALA A 37 -0.44 6.04 10.86
CA ALA A 37 0.00 5.34 12.07
C ALA A 37 1.00 4.21 11.78
N LEU A 38 0.79 3.40 10.73
CA LEU A 38 1.76 2.36 10.34
C LEU A 38 3.09 2.94 9.83
N ARG A 39 3.07 4.07 9.10
CA ARG A 39 4.29 4.72 8.62
C ARG A 39 5.14 5.24 9.77
N GLU A 40 4.52 5.80 10.80
CA GLU A 40 5.20 6.24 12.02
C GLU A 40 5.86 5.06 12.75
N GLN A 41 5.14 3.94 12.89
CA GLN A 41 5.69 2.72 13.48
C GLN A 41 6.85 2.15 12.65
N LEU A 42 6.77 2.23 11.32
CA LEU A 42 7.83 1.77 10.42
C LEU A 42 9.06 2.67 10.50
N GLN A 43 8.88 3.98 10.63
CA GLN A 43 9.99 4.90 10.92
C GLN A 43 10.65 4.58 12.26
N GLN A 44 9.88 4.28 13.31
CA GLN A 44 10.43 3.85 14.60
C GLN A 44 11.18 2.52 14.49
N ALA A 45 10.64 1.52 13.78
CA ALA A 45 11.31 0.24 13.56
C ALA A 45 12.62 0.38 12.75
N ARG A 46 12.68 1.36 11.83
CA ARG A 46 13.93 1.73 11.11
C ARG A 46 14.98 2.31 12.05
N LEU A 47 14.58 3.24 12.92
CA LEU A 47 15.48 3.84 13.91
C LEU A 47 16.01 2.81 14.91
N GLN A 48 15.22 1.78 15.21
CA GLN A 48 15.61 0.67 16.10
C GLN A 48 16.39 -0.43 15.38
N GLY A 49 16.51 -0.39 14.05
CA GLY A 49 17.20 -1.42 13.26
C GLY A 49 16.49 -2.78 13.17
N ASP A 50 15.22 -2.85 13.58
CA ASP A 50 14.45 -4.09 13.62
C ASP A 50 13.91 -4.43 12.22
N LYS A 51 14.70 -5.21 11.47
CA LYS A 51 14.37 -5.60 10.08
C LYS A 51 13.13 -6.51 9.99
N LEU A 52 12.89 -7.33 11.02
CA LEU A 52 11.74 -8.23 11.07
C LEU A 52 10.45 -7.42 11.21
N ARG A 53 10.46 -6.45 12.12
CA ARG A 53 9.34 -5.56 12.34
C ARG A 53 9.11 -4.58 11.18
N GLN A 54 10.17 -4.12 10.51
CA GLN A 54 10.05 -3.35 9.28
C GLN A 54 9.33 -4.14 8.18
N THR A 55 9.71 -5.41 7.97
CA THR A 55 9.11 -6.27 6.92
C THR A 55 7.63 -6.54 7.21
N GLN A 56 7.28 -6.77 8.48
CA GLN A 56 5.89 -6.95 8.91
C GLN A 56 5.05 -5.69 8.68
N LEU A 57 5.55 -4.53 9.09
CA LEU A 57 4.86 -3.25 8.92
C LEU A 57 4.73 -2.85 7.44
N ASP A 58 5.71 -3.16 6.60
CA ASP A 58 5.62 -2.98 5.14
C ASP A 58 4.51 -3.87 4.54
N SER A 59 4.43 -5.14 4.93
CA SER A 59 3.37 -6.05 4.48
C SER A 59 1.99 -5.60 4.92
N GLU A 60 1.85 -5.09 6.15
CA GLU A 60 0.59 -4.60 6.69
C GLU A 60 0.16 -3.30 6.01
N LEU A 61 1.11 -2.40 5.71
CA LEU A 61 0.86 -1.21 4.88
C LEU A 61 0.37 -1.56 3.47
N GLN A 62 0.93 -2.62 2.88
CA GLN A 62 0.53 -3.07 1.55
C GLN A 62 -0.89 -3.65 1.56
N GLY A 63 -1.21 -4.54 2.51
CA GLY A 63 -2.57 -5.09 2.66
C GLY A 63 -3.61 -4.00 2.97
N LEU A 64 -3.24 -3.02 3.78
CA LEU A 64 -4.10 -1.88 4.08
C LEU A 64 -4.27 -0.96 2.86
N THR A 65 -3.24 -0.80 2.04
CA THR A 65 -3.33 -0.07 0.78
C THR A 65 -4.31 -0.76 -0.18
N GLU A 66 -4.27 -2.09 -0.30
CA GLU A 66 -5.21 -2.87 -1.12
C GLU A 66 -6.65 -2.83 -0.61
N GLN A 67 -6.85 -2.85 0.71
CA GLN A 67 -8.19 -2.70 1.30
C GLN A 67 -8.75 -1.29 1.13
N CYS A 68 -7.90 -0.28 1.32
CA CYS A 68 -8.29 1.12 1.32
C CYS A 68 -8.43 1.73 -0.06
N GLN A 69 -7.64 1.28 -1.04
CA GLN A 69 -7.83 1.67 -2.43
C GLN A 69 -8.90 0.83 -3.14
N GLY A 70 -9.41 -0.22 -2.50
CA GLY A 70 -9.99 -1.36 -3.20
C GLY A 70 -8.92 -2.05 -4.05
N VAL A 71 -9.23 -3.25 -4.57
CA VAL A 71 -8.35 -3.91 -5.55
C VAL A 71 -8.35 -3.05 -6.82
N ILE A 72 -7.44 -2.07 -6.91
CA ILE A 72 -7.20 -1.35 -8.15
C ILE A 72 -6.60 -2.38 -9.08
N ALA A 73 -7.40 -2.83 -10.06
CA ALA A 73 -6.88 -3.56 -11.20
C ALA A 73 -5.79 -2.69 -11.82
N LEU A 74 -4.52 -3.07 -11.60
CA LEU A 74 -3.38 -2.40 -12.21
C LEU A 74 -3.62 -2.40 -13.72
N HIS A 75 -3.59 -1.21 -14.33
CA HIS A 75 -3.71 -1.12 -15.77
C HIS A 75 -2.60 -2.00 -16.38
N PRO A 76 -2.91 -2.81 -17.41
CA PRO A 76 -1.92 -3.71 -18.02
C PRO A 76 -0.63 -2.98 -18.43
N HIS A 77 -0.75 -1.73 -18.84
CA HIS A 77 0.38 -0.83 -19.10
C HIS A 77 1.27 -0.60 -17.88
N GLN A 78 0.69 -0.33 -16.71
CA GLN A 78 1.45 -0.15 -15.45
C GLN A 78 2.20 -1.44 -15.09
N VAL A 79 1.58 -2.60 -15.26
CA VAL A 79 2.22 -3.90 -15.00
C VAL A 79 3.39 -4.11 -15.96
N GLU A 80 3.22 -3.80 -17.25
CA GLU A 80 4.28 -3.90 -18.26
C GLU A 80 5.42 -2.90 -17.99
N TYR A 81 5.10 -1.67 -17.60
CA TYR A 81 6.05 -0.65 -17.20
C TYR A 81 6.90 -1.11 -16.03
N ASP A 82 6.28 -1.56 -14.93
CA ASP A 82 6.98 -2.01 -13.73
C ASP A 82 7.84 -3.24 -14.01
N HIS A 83 7.33 -4.18 -14.81
CA HIS A 83 8.09 -5.34 -15.23
C HIS A 83 9.31 -4.96 -16.08
N THR A 84 9.15 -4.02 -17.01
CA THR A 84 10.24 -3.53 -17.87
C THR A 84 11.26 -2.76 -17.04
N ASN A 85 10.83 -1.96 -16.06
CA ASN A 85 11.72 -1.25 -15.15
C ASN A 85 12.60 -2.23 -14.35
N ARG A 86 12.01 -3.28 -13.77
CA ARG A 86 12.77 -4.35 -13.09
C ARG A 86 13.75 -5.06 -14.03
N GLN A 87 13.43 -5.20 -15.32
CA GLN A 87 14.37 -5.76 -16.29
C GLN A 87 15.57 -4.85 -16.57
N VAL A 88 15.37 -3.53 -16.62
CA VAL A 88 16.47 -2.56 -16.77
C VAL A 88 17.41 -2.69 -15.58
N GLU A 89 16.90 -2.66 -14.34
CA GLU A 89 17.70 -2.79 -13.11
C GLU A 89 18.52 -4.09 -13.07
N ARG A 90 17.90 -5.23 -13.47
CA ARG A 90 18.62 -6.51 -13.61
C ARG A 90 19.74 -6.44 -14.64
N ARG A 91 19.50 -5.80 -15.79
CA ARG A 91 20.52 -5.67 -16.86
C ARG A 91 21.64 -4.72 -16.48
N GLU A 92 21.37 -3.68 -15.70
CA GLU A 92 22.41 -2.81 -15.14
C GLU A 92 23.32 -3.59 -14.19
N THR A 93 22.75 -4.46 -13.36
CA THR A 93 23.52 -5.36 -12.49
C THR A 93 24.39 -6.31 -13.31
N LEU A 94 23.83 -6.97 -14.32
CA LEU A 94 24.59 -7.87 -15.21
C LEU A 94 25.70 -7.15 -15.98
N LEU A 95 25.48 -5.89 -16.38
CA LEU A 95 26.53 -5.08 -16.99
C LEU A 95 27.64 -4.77 -15.98
N ARG A 96 27.28 -4.43 -14.73
CA ARG A 96 28.27 -4.19 -13.66
C ARG A 96 29.11 -5.43 -13.39
N GLU A 97 28.49 -6.60 -13.35
CA GLU A 97 29.19 -7.89 -13.22
C GLU A 97 30.14 -8.13 -14.40
N ALA A 98 29.68 -7.92 -15.64
CA ALA A 98 30.51 -8.06 -16.83
C ALA A 98 31.69 -7.07 -16.87
N LEU A 99 31.51 -5.84 -16.38
CA LEU A 99 32.62 -4.89 -16.24
C LEU A 99 33.69 -5.41 -15.27
N GLY A 100 33.28 -6.17 -14.24
CA GLY A 100 34.19 -6.83 -13.30
C GLY A 100 35.00 -7.99 -13.91
N THR A 101 34.53 -8.61 -15.00
CA THR A 101 35.26 -9.69 -15.69
C THR A 101 36.31 -9.18 -16.66
N GLY A 102 36.18 -7.93 -17.15
CA GLY A 102 37.06 -7.35 -18.17
C GLY A 102 36.88 -7.92 -19.59
N ASP A 103 35.90 -8.80 -19.80
CA ASP A 103 35.60 -9.38 -21.12
C ASP A 103 34.85 -8.36 -21.99
N ALA A 104 35.57 -7.78 -22.96
CA ALA A 104 35.04 -6.77 -23.86
C ALA A 104 33.82 -7.24 -24.66
N GLN A 105 33.76 -8.51 -25.09
CA GLN A 105 32.62 -9.00 -25.86
C GLN A 105 31.39 -9.15 -24.96
N LEU A 106 31.57 -9.66 -23.74
CA LEU A 106 30.49 -9.77 -22.78
C LEU A 106 29.97 -8.39 -22.37
N ILE A 107 30.86 -7.42 -22.13
CA ILE A 107 30.49 -6.03 -21.78
C ILE A 107 29.63 -5.41 -22.89
N GLU A 108 30.06 -5.50 -24.14
CA GLU A 108 29.31 -4.94 -25.28
C GLU A 108 27.97 -5.66 -25.48
N LEU A 109 27.91 -6.98 -25.30
CA LEU A 109 26.65 -7.71 -25.32
C LEU A 109 25.68 -7.20 -24.24
N ARG A 110 26.15 -7.03 -23.00
CA ARG A 110 25.32 -6.55 -21.88
C ARG A 110 24.89 -5.09 -22.07
N ARG A 111 25.76 -4.22 -22.61
CA ARG A 111 25.40 -2.83 -22.97
C ARG A 111 24.29 -2.77 -23.99
N ASN A 112 24.40 -3.53 -25.08
CA ASN A 112 23.37 -3.58 -26.12
C ASN A 112 22.03 -4.09 -25.58
N GLN A 113 22.06 -5.11 -24.72
CA GLN A 113 20.86 -5.62 -24.07
C GLN A 113 20.21 -4.58 -23.14
N LEU A 114 21.03 -3.85 -22.37
CA LEU A 114 20.55 -2.77 -21.49
C LEU A 114 19.93 -1.63 -22.29
N ALA A 115 20.57 -1.20 -23.38
CA ALA A 115 20.05 -0.16 -24.27
C ALA A 115 18.66 -0.50 -24.79
N LYS A 116 18.46 -1.73 -25.31
CA LYS A 116 17.15 -2.21 -25.76
C LYS A 116 16.08 -2.18 -24.67
N SER A 117 16.44 -2.59 -23.44
CA SER A 117 15.48 -2.54 -22.33
C SER A 117 15.11 -1.11 -21.92
N ARG A 118 16.06 -0.17 -21.99
CA ARG A 118 15.81 1.25 -21.68
C ARG A 118 14.93 1.91 -22.74
N GLU A 119 15.17 1.61 -24.01
CA GLU A 119 14.32 2.09 -25.12
C GLU A 119 12.88 1.60 -24.96
N LYS A 120 12.68 0.32 -24.59
CA LYS A 120 11.34 -0.22 -24.30
C LYS A 120 10.71 0.45 -23.08
N LEU A 121 11.47 0.72 -22.03
CA LEU A 121 10.95 1.45 -20.87
C LEU A 121 10.52 2.89 -21.24
N GLU A 122 11.31 3.55 -22.08
CA GLU A 122 11.01 4.91 -22.56
C GLU A 122 9.80 4.94 -23.50
N SER A 123 9.64 3.94 -24.36
CA SER A 123 8.46 3.83 -25.20
C SER A 123 7.19 3.54 -24.41
N LEU A 124 7.28 2.80 -23.30
CA LEU A 124 6.17 2.63 -22.36
C LEU A 124 5.87 3.92 -21.58
N ARG A 125 6.90 4.68 -21.17
CA ARG A 125 6.72 5.96 -20.46
C ARG A 125 5.99 7.03 -21.31
N ARG A 126 6.17 6.99 -22.64
CA ARG A 126 5.57 7.95 -23.58
C ARG A 126 4.13 7.61 -23.99
N GLN A 127 3.65 6.42 -23.66
CA GLN A 127 2.27 5.98 -23.88
C GLN A 127 1.41 6.38 -22.69
#